data_AF-A0A656G9Q6-F1
#
_entry.id   AF-A0A656G9Q6-F1
#
_cell.length_a   1.000
_cell.length_b   1.000
_cell.length_c   1.000
_cell.angle_alpha   90.00
_cell.angle_beta   90.00
_cell.angle_gamma   90.00
#
_symmetry.space_group_name_H-M   'P 1'
#
loop_
_entity.id
_entity.type
_entity.pdbx_description
1 polymer ?
#
loop_
_entity_poly.entity_id
_entity_poly.type
_entity_poly.pdbx_seq_one_letter_code
_entity_poly.pdbx_strand_id
1 'polypeptide(L)'
;SYLFGLTQHVGLAEDVLDHRSNCRTIYMNRVLRFLYMNMNYHLEHHMYPMVPYHALAQLHEEIRHDCPPPYASLGEAFKEIIPTLLRQRRDPTYFIKRQVSHASAPTTAARPQPEATSG
;
A
#
# COMPACT_ATOMS: atom_id res chain seq x y z
N SER A 1 18.24 -4.87 -0.38
CA SER A 1 16.89 -4.85 0.22
C SER A 1 16.50 -3.53 0.90
N TYR A 2 17.45 -2.72 1.40
CA TYR A 2 17.13 -1.47 2.14
C TYR A 2 16.63 -0.31 1.25
N LEU A 3 17.25 -0.08 0.09
CA LEU A 3 16.94 1.06 -0.78
C LEU A 3 15.49 1.08 -1.26
N PHE A 4 14.98 -0.06 -1.74
CA PHE A 4 13.61 -0.16 -2.25
C PHE A 4 12.58 -0.19 -1.12
N GLY A 5 12.81 -0.98 -0.06
CA GLY A 5 11.92 -1.06 1.10
C GLY A 5 11.71 0.30 1.78
N LEU A 6 12.78 1.11 1.91
CA LEU A 6 12.69 2.44 2.48
C LEU A 6 11.81 3.36 1.61
N THR A 7 12.04 3.37 0.28
CA THR A 7 11.21 4.17 -0.65
C THR A 7 9.76 3.72 -0.73
N GLN A 8 9.43 2.53 -0.23
CA GLN A 8 8.07 1.99 -0.27
C GLN A 8 7.22 2.38 0.94
N HIS A 9 7.84 2.77 2.07
CA HIS A 9 7.14 3.16 3.31
C HIS A 9 7.41 4.60 3.77
N VAL A 10 8.57 5.18 3.46
CA VAL A 10 8.96 6.50 4.00
C VAL A 10 7.97 7.61 3.66
N GLY A 11 7.59 8.38 4.69
CA GLY A 11 6.70 9.53 4.57
C GLY A 11 5.21 9.18 4.57
N LEU A 12 4.85 7.90 4.73
CA LEU A 12 3.46 7.44 4.85
C LEU A 12 3.06 7.24 6.31
N ALA A 13 1.76 7.02 6.52
CA ALA A 13 1.20 6.79 7.85
C ALA A 13 1.84 5.56 8.49
N GLU A 14 2.36 5.69 9.71
CA GLU A 14 2.87 4.59 10.52
C GLU A 14 1.75 4.04 11.43
N ASP A 15 1.88 2.80 11.91
CA ASP A 15 0.96 2.15 12.88
C ASP A 15 -0.53 2.11 12.47
N VAL A 16 -0.80 2.02 11.16
CA VAL A 16 -2.14 1.86 10.61
C VAL A 16 -2.34 0.45 10.06
N LEU A 17 -3.55 -0.10 10.28
CA LEU A 17 -3.92 -1.45 9.81
C LEU A 17 -4.10 -1.50 8.29
N ASP A 18 -4.52 -0.39 7.67
CA ASP A 18 -4.72 -0.33 6.23
C ASP A 18 -3.39 -0.05 5.51
N HIS A 19 -2.78 -1.11 4.97
CA HIS A 19 -1.53 -1.04 4.22
C HIS A 19 -1.59 -0.10 3.01
N ARG A 20 -2.78 0.17 2.45
CA ARG A 20 -2.95 1.12 1.33
C ARG A 20 -2.48 2.53 1.70
N SER A 21 -2.52 2.87 2.98
CA SER A 21 -2.07 4.17 3.50
C SER A 21 -0.62 4.17 4.01
N ASN A 22 0.00 3.01 4.21
CA ASN A 22 1.33 2.84 4.83
C ASN A 22 2.44 2.47 3.82
N CYS A 23 2.09 1.81 2.72
CA CYS A 23 3.07 1.37 1.71
C CYS A 23 2.67 1.79 0.29
N ARG A 24 3.55 1.59 -0.70
CA ARG A 24 3.28 1.95 -2.10
C ARG A 24 3.87 0.97 -3.11
N THR A 25 3.25 0.94 -4.28
CA THR A 25 3.73 0.25 -5.47
C THR A 25 4.42 1.23 -6.40
N ILE A 26 5.61 0.85 -6.86
CA ILE A 26 6.45 1.68 -7.74
C ILE A 26 6.75 0.87 -8.99
N TYR A 27 6.46 1.39 -10.17
CA TYR A 27 6.84 0.73 -11.41
C TYR A 27 8.35 0.82 -11.63
N MET A 28 8.90 -0.31 -12.07
CA MET A 28 10.31 -0.48 -12.35
C MET A 28 10.49 -1.21 -13.68
N ASN A 29 11.65 -1.01 -14.32
CA ASN A 29 11.98 -1.71 -15.56
C ASN A 29 12.14 -3.22 -15.33
N ARG A 30 12.15 -4.01 -16.42
CA ARG A 30 12.19 -5.49 -16.37
C ARG A 30 13.41 -6.03 -15.62
N VAL A 31 14.57 -5.38 -15.73
CA VAL A 31 15.80 -5.80 -15.05
C VAL A 31 15.65 -5.64 -13.54
N LEU A 32 15.18 -4.48 -13.09
CA LEU A 32 14.94 -4.21 -11.68
C LEU A 32 13.82 -5.11 -11.12
N ARG A 33 12.76 -5.36 -11.88
CA ARG A 33 11.70 -6.29 -11.49
C ARG A 33 12.23 -7.72 -11.30
N PHE A 34 13.13 -8.17 -12.17
CA PHE A 34 13.77 -9.48 -12.01
C PHE A 34 14.64 -9.53 -10.76
N LEU A 35 15.56 -8.57 -10.61
CA LEU A 35 16.49 -8.50 -9.46
C LEU A 35 15.77 -8.32 -8.13
N TYR A 36 14.63 -7.62 -8.15
CA TYR A 36 13.82 -7.36 -6.97
C TYR A 36 12.65 -8.33 -6.83
N MET A 37 12.62 -9.42 -7.61
CA MET A 37 11.59 -10.45 -7.55
C MET A 37 10.16 -9.87 -7.56
N ASN A 38 9.86 -8.91 -8.44
CA ASN A 38 8.58 -8.21 -8.50
C ASN A 38 8.11 -7.56 -7.18
N MET A 39 8.97 -7.41 -6.17
CA MET A 39 8.65 -6.71 -4.91
C MET A 39 8.47 -5.21 -5.07
N ASN A 40 8.52 -4.71 -6.30
CA ASN A 40 8.07 -3.38 -6.66
C ASN A 40 6.53 -3.25 -6.49
N TYR A 41 5.79 -4.37 -6.54
CA TYR A 41 4.37 -4.54 -6.19
C TYR A 41 4.20 -4.80 -4.69
N HIS A 42 4.66 -3.85 -3.88
CA HIS A 42 4.79 -4.04 -2.44
C HIS A 42 3.47 -3.87 -1.68
N LEU A 43 2.58 -3.01 -2.18
CA LEU A 43 1.24 -2.91 -1.61
C LEU A 43 0.49 -4.24 -1.76
N GLU A 44 0.59 -4.85 -2.94
CA GLU A 44 -0.03 -6.13 -3.24
C GLU A 44 0.52 -7.23 -2.33
N HIS A 45 1.83 -7.25 -2.10
CA HIS A 45 2.45 -8.19 -1.16
C HIS A 45 1.92 -8.01 0.28
N HIS A 46 1.76 -6.78 0.76
CA HIS A 46 1.21 -6.54 2.10
C HIS A 46 -0.27 -6.90 2.21
N MET A 47 -1.06 -6.65 1.17
CA MET A 47 -2.49 -7.01 1.16
C MET A 47 -2.69 -8.54 1.04
N TYR A 48 -1.82 -9.23 0.32
CA TYR A 48 -1.92 -10.67 0.05
C TYR A 48 -0.56 -11.38 0.20
N PRO A 49 -0.02 -11.51 1.43
CA PRO A 49 1.35 -11.98 1.68
C PRO A 49 1.60 -13.45 1.27
N MET A 50 0.53 -14.22 1.09
CA MET A 50 0.60 -15.61 0.65
C MET A 50 0.75 -15.76 -0.87
N VAL A 51 0.56 -14.69 -1.65
CA VAL A 51 0.72 -14.73 -3.11
C VAL A 51 2.22 -14.71 -3.45
N PRO A 52 2.70 -15.65 -4.28
CA PRO A 52 4.11 -15.72 -4.58
C PRO A 52 4.54 -14.53 -5.47
N TYR A 53 5.78 -14.09 -5.26
CA TYR A 53 6.37 -12.91 -5.90
C TYR A 53 6.20 -12.83 -7.43
N HIS A 54 6.30 -13.96 -8.13
CA HIS A 54 6.16 -13.99 -9.59
C HIS A 54 4.73 -13.67 -10.08
N ALA A 55 3.71 -13.89 -9.24
CA ALA A 55 2.30 -13.63 -9.54
C ALA A 55 1.83 -12.23 -9.14
N LEU A 56 2.65 -11.44 -8.41
CA LEU A 56 2.26 -10.11 -7.93
C LEU A 56 1.88 -9.14 -9.05
N ALA A 57 2.46 -9.27 -10.24
CA ALA A 57 2.09 -8.44 -11.38
C ALA A 57 0.66 -8.72 -11.89
N GLN A 58 0.23 -9.99 -11.84
CA GLN A 58 -1.13 -10.36 -12.19
C GLN A 58 -2.11 -9.86 -11.13
N LEU A 59 -1.78 -10.10 -9.85
CA LEU A 59 -2.57 -9.59 -8.73
C LEU A 59 -2.75 -8.08 -8.81
N HIS A 60 -1.69 -7.33 -9.12
CA HIS A 60 -1.75 -5.87 -9.27
C HIS A 60 -2.84 -5.42 -10.24
N GLU A 61 -2.99 -6.09 -11.39
CA GLU A 61 -4.04 -5.75 -12.35
C GLU A 61 -5.43 -6.11 -11.82
N GLU A 62 -5.57 -7.25 -11.13
CA GLU A 62 -6.85 -7.71 -10.56
C GLU A 62 -7.37 -6.77 -9.46
N ILE A 63 -6.50 -6.30 -8.57
CA ILE A 63 -6.88 -5.45 -7.43
C ILE A 63 -6.62 -3.96 -7.67
N ARG A 64 -6.24 -3.56 -8.89
CA ARG A 64 -5.85 -2.17 -9.20
C ARG A 64 -6.89 -1.13 -8.82
N HIS A 65 -8.17 -1.48 -8.99
CA HIS A 65 -9.32 -0.64 -8.64
C HIS A 65 -9.42 -0.38 -7.13
N ASP A 66 -8.90 -1.30 -6.32
CA ASP A 66 -8.79 -1.21 -4.87
C ASP A 66 -7.37 -0.85 -4.44
N CYS A 67 -6.56 -0.21 -5.28
CA CYS A 67 -5.25 0.30 -4.89
C CYS A 67 -5.16 1.82 -5.10
N PRO A 68 -4.48 2.57 -4.23
CA PRO A 68 -4.10 3.93 -4.55
C PRO A 68 -3.18 3.92 -5.80
N PRO A 69 -3.13 5.02 -6.57
CA PRO A 69 -2.33 5.08 -7.79
C PRO A 69 -0.85 4.67 -7.55
N PRO A 70 -0.28 3.81 -8.39
CA PRO A 70 1.13 3.44 -8.32
C PRO A 70 2.02 4.58 -8.83
N TYR A 71 3.26 4.62 -8.37
CA TYR A 71 4.24 5.60 -8.83
C TYR A 71 4.86 5.13 -10.14
N ALA A 72 4.95 6.01 -11.14
CA ALA A 72 5.48 5.66 -12.46
C ALA A 72 6.99 5.32 -12.44
N SER A 73 7.73 5.79 -11.44
CA SER A 73 9.15 5.49 -11.26
C SER A 73 9.62 5.79 -9.84
N LEU A 74 10.83 5.35 -9.50
CA LEU A 74 11.52 5.77 -8.27
C LEU A 74 11.69 7.29 -8.19
N GLY A 75 11.94 7.96 -9.32
CA GLY A 75 12.08 9.41 -9.36
C GLY A 75 10.81 10.14 -8.94
N GLU A 76 9.64 9.65 -9.37
CA GLU A 76 8.34 10.16 -8.92
C GLU A 76 8.13 9.94 -7.42
N ALA A 77 8.51 8.77 -6.90
CA ALA A 77 8.45 8.52 -5.46
C ALA A 77 9.37 9.49 -4.68
N PHE A 78 10.60 9.72 -5.16
CA PHE A 78 11.53 10.65 -4.51
C PHE A 78 11.05 12.11 -4.50
N LYS A 79 10.33 12.56 -5.54
CA LYS A 79 9.72 13.90 -5.60
C LYS A 79 8.72 14.14 -4.48
N GLU A 80 8.08 13.08 -3.97
CA GLU A 80 7.15 13.18 -2.85
C GLU A 80 7.83 12.92 -1.49
N ILE A 81 8.77 11.96 -1.45
CA ILE A 81 9.53 11.59 -0.25
C ILE A 81 10.39 12.75 0.26
N ILE A 82 11.17 13.39 -0.61
CA ILE A 82 12.15 14.41 -0.19
C ILE A 82 11.47 15.59 0.51
N PRO A 83 10.41 16.23 -0.07
CA PRO A 83 9.69 17.30 0.62
C PRO A 83 9.03 16.84 1.92
N THR A 84 8.52 15.60 1.95
CA THR A 84 7.89 15.03 3.13
C THR A 84 8.88 14.87 4.28
N LEU A 85 10.06 14.32 4.02
CA LEU A 85 11.13 14.23 5.01
C LEU A 85 11.57 15.60 5.52
N LEU A 86 11.67 16.60 4.63
CA LEU A 86 11.99 17.97 5.03
C LEU A 86 10.92 18.58 5.94
N ARG A 87 9.64 18.26 5.71
CA ARG A 87 8.53 18.69 6.57
C ARG A 87 8.51 17.96 7.90
N GLN A 88 8.79 16.65 7.90
CA GLN A 88 8.88 15.83 9.11
C GLN A 88 9.97 16.30 10.08
N ARG A 89 11.03 16.94 9.58
CA ARG A 89 12.05 17.58 10.45
C ARG A 89 11.47 18.69 11.34
N ARG A 90 10.37 19.33 10.93
CA ARG A 90 9.69 20.40 11.69
C ARG A 90 8.44 19.89 12.41
N ASP A 91 7.75 18.94 11.78
CA ASP A 91 6.53 18.33 12.29
C ASP A 91 6.64 16.80 12.16
N PRO A 92 7.15 16.10 13.19
CA PRO A 92 7.33 14.64 13.15
C PRO A 92 6.04 13.85 12.93
N THR A 93 4.87 14.47 13.16
CA THR A 93 3.57 13.82 12.98
C THR A 93 3.04 13.91 11.55
N TYR A 94 3.72 14.67 10.68
CA TYR A 94 3.34 14.80 9.28
C TYR A 94 3.56 13.49 8.52
N PHE A 95 2.55 13.09 7.75
CA PHE A 95 2.65 12.02 6.75
C PHE A 95 1.76 12.33 5.55
N ILE A 96 2.08 11.72 4.42
CA ILE A 96 1.32 11.85 3.18
C ILE A 96 0.02 11.04 3.33
N LYS A 97 -1.12 11.68 3.10
CA LYS A 97 -2.42 11.01 3.03
C LYS A 97 -2.66 10.50 1.62
N ARG A 98 -2.55 9.19 1.41
CA ARG A 98 -2.84 8.58 0.11
C ARG A 98 -4.35 8.58 -0.15
N GLN A 99 -4.72 8.76 -1.41
CA GLN A 99 -6.10 8.59 -1.85
C GLN A 99 -6.41 7.10 -1.93
N VAL A 100 -7.11 6.61 -0.91
CA VAL A 100 -7.61 5.24 -0.87
C VAL A 100 -9.02 5.24 -1.43
N SER A 101 -9.21 4.72 -2.63
CA SER A 101 -10.55 4.54 -3.20
C SER A 101 -11.26 3.46 -2.38
N HIS A 102 -12.24 3.83 -1.56
CA HIS A 102 -13.17 2.87 -0.95
C HIS A 102 -14.18 2.38 -2.00
N ALA A 103 -13.70 1.67 -3.02
CA ALA A 103 -14.57 0.97 -3.96
C ALA A 103 -14.95 -0.39 -3.37
N SER A 104 -15.73 -0.34 -2.28
CA SER A 104 -16.60 -1.39 -1.72
C SER A 104 -16.70 -1.17 -0.22
N ALA A 105 -17.71 -0.43 0.22
CA ALA A 105 -18.25 -0.71 1.54
C ALA A 105 -18.72 -2.18 1.51
N PRO A 106 -18.31 -3.04 2.46
CA PRO A 106 -18.94 -4.33 2.57
C PRO A 106 -20.44 -4.09 2.77
N THR A 107 -21.27 -4.71 1.93
CA THR A 107 -22.69 -4.85 2.26
C THR A 107 -22.74 -5.62 3.57
N THR A 108 -22.88 -4.91 4.69
CA THR A 108 -23.24 -5.53 5.96
C THR A 108 -24.64 -6.11 5.78
N ALA A 109 -24.71 -7.35 5.31
CA ALA A 109 -25.83 -8.21 5.60
C ALA A 109 -25.87 -8.31 7.13
N ALA A 110 -26.84 -7.60 7.72
CA ALA A 110 -27.07 -7.58 9.15
C ALA A 110 -27.15 -9.04 9.65
N ARG A 111 -26.19 -9.42 10.48
CA ARG A 111 -26.27 -10.67 11.24
C ARG A 111 -27.41 -10.50 12.24
N PRO A 112 -28.47 -11.35 12.22
CA PRO A 112 -29.52 -11.26 13.22
C PRO A 112 -28.91 -11.57 14.59
N GLN A 113 -29.16 -10.70 15.57
CA GLN A 113 -28.79 -10.95 16.96
C GLN A 113 -29.63 -12.11 17.51
N PRO A 114 -29.06 -12.99 18.36
CA PRO A 114 -29.85 -14.00 19.04
C PRO A 114 -30.75 -13.31 20.08
N GLU A 115 -32.03 -13.59 19.96
CA GLU A 115 -33.10 -13.17 20.87
C GLU A 115 -32.80 -13.68 22.29
N ALA A 116 -32.66 -12.75 23.24
CA ALA A 116 -32.49 -13.07 24.64
C ALA A 116 -33.79 -13.69 25.17
N THR A 117 -33.74 -14.99 25.47
CA THR A 117 -34.79 -15.70 26.18
C THR A 117 -34.68 -15.33 27.67
N SER A 118 -35.64 -14.56 28.15
CA SER A 118 -35.86 -14.36 29.59
C SER A 118 -36.38 -15.66 30.21
N GLY A 119 -35.73 -16.08 31.30
CA GLY A 119 -36.24 -17.04 32.28
C GLY A 119 -36.26 -16.40 33.66
#